data_AF-A0AA40AV99-F1
#
_entry.id   AF-A0AA40AV99-F1
#
_cell.length_a   1.000
_cell.length_b   1.000
_cell.length_c   1.000
_cell.angle_alpha   90.00
_cell.angle_beta   90.00
_cell.angle_gamma   90.00
#
_symmetry.space_group_name_H-M   'P 1'
#
loop_
_entity.id
_entity.type
_entity.pdbx_description
1 polymer ?
#
loop_
_entity_poly.entity_id
_entity_poly.type
_entity_poly.pdbx_seq_one_letter_code
_entity_poly.pdbx_strand_id
1 'polypeptide(L)'
;MGPQTRKPELYKSKDCAAPLFFRPFFLSTIPIRRHPFSRPLNFENPAYPLSSTCPSLQSSSPNPQLQPQPNPTFANMSSGSSSAPSKKAVHFGAGNIGRGFVACFLHQSGYEVIFADVNDKTVNKINSIKSYKVIEVGSEGTSESVITNYRAINSKTNEYELVKEISEADIVTCAVGPNVLKFIAPLIAKGISKRSNDQTPLAVIACENAINATDTLAEFIKAPENTPLEELEDIDKRARFANSAIDRIVPAQDPSAGLDVKLEKFYEWVVDRTPFKDHKPPKIEGIHWVDNLEPFIERKLYTVNTGHATAAYHGYNRRKSTVYDALQDRSIQDEVKKALKNTAELITQKHGIDQKEQNEYVEKIVRRISNPHLEDAVERVGRAPLRKLSRKERFIGPAAQLAEHGKDCSALMGAAEMAFRFQNVEGDAESAELAKIMEVNTPEDVVKQVCGLQPSDKIFPQVVEVVKRVQADTQESDE
;
A
#
# COMPACT_ATOMS: atom_id res chain seq x y z
N MET A 1 61.90 -29.83 -7.11
CA MET A 1 61.38 -29.43 -8.44
C MET A 1 59.86 -29.42 -8.33
N GLY A 2 59.22 -28.26 -8.53
CA GLY A 2 57.80 -28.08 -8.28
C GLY A 2 56.90 -28.77 -9.33
N PRO A 3 55.62 -29.04 -9.02
CA PRO A 3 54.67 -29.47 -10.03
C PRO A 3 53.92 -28.29 -10.64
N GLN A 4 53.85 -28.36 -11.96
CA GLN A 4 53.21 -27.45 -12.89
C GLN A 4 51.69 -27.41 -12.75
N THR A 5 51.17 -26.22 -12.98
CA THR A 5 49.78 -25.84 -13.29
C THR A 5 49.20 -26.64 -14.46
N ARG A 6 47.94 -27.11 -14.31
CA ARG A 6 47.04 -27.42 -15.43
C ARG A 6 45.72 -26.65 -15.28
N LYS A 7 45.42 -25.83 -16.28
CA LYS A 7 44.06 -25.36 -16.60
C LYS A 7 43.26 -26.52 -17.21
N PRO A 8 41.92 -26.48 -17.15
CA PRO A 8 41.10 -27.07 -18.19
C PRO A 8 40.25 -26.03 -18.93
N GLU A 9 39.98 -26.39 -20.18
CA GLU A 9 39.42 -25.62 -21.27
C GLU A 9 37.88 -25.53 -21.24
N LEU A 10 37.39 -24.49 -21.91
CA LEU A 10 36.01 -24.29 -22.32
C LEU A 10 35.58 -25.38 -23.33
N TYR A 11 34.41 -25.97 -23.10
CA TYR A 11 33.64 -26.65 -24.12
C TYR A 11 32.49 -25.76 -24.61
N LYS A 12 32.45 -25.54 -25.93
CA LYS A 12 31.33 -24.95 -26.69
C LYS A 12 30.51 -26.06 -27.35
N SER A 13 29.18 -25.99 -27.24
CA SER A 13 28.19 -26.45 -28.25
C SER A 13 26.80 -25.96 -27.81
N LYS A 14 26.21 -24.96 -28.47
CA LYS A 14 25.33 -24.98 -29.67
C LYS A 14 23.82 -25.03 -29.33
N ASP A 15 23.17 -23.93 -29.72
CA ASP A 15 21.82 -23.73 -30.29
C ASP A 15 20.56 -24.15 -29.50
N CYS A 16 19.74 -23.15 -29.11
CA CYS A 16 18.40 -22.98 -29.68
C CYS A 16 17.68 -21.69 -29.21
N ALA A 17 17.35 -20.84 -30.20
CA ALA A 17 16.19 -19.96 -30.35
C ALA A 17 15.82 -18.93 -29.25
N ALA A 18 16.11 -17.66 -29.56
CA ALA A 18 15.48 -16.47 -28.98
C ALA A 18 14.16 -16.12 -29.72
N PRO A 19 13.11 -15.64 -29.03
CA PRO A 19 11.94 -15.09 -29.71
C PRO A 19 12.15 -13.61 -30.09
N LEU A 20 11.62 -13.28 -31.27
CA LEU A 20 11.75 -12.04 -32.02
C LEU A 20 11.15 -10.81 -31.32
N PHE A 21 11.87 -9.70 -31.51
CA PHE A 21 11.47 -8.32 -31.27
C PHE A 21 10.20 -7.93 -32.05
N PHE A 22 9.22 -7.34 -31.37
CA PHE A 22 8.17 -6.53 -32.00
C PHE A 22 8.66 -5.09 -32.17
N ARG A 23 8.73 -4.63 -33.42
CA ARG A 23 8.89 -3.22 -33.79
C ARG A 23 7.55 -2.48 -33.61
N PRO A 24 7.55 -1.21 -33.15
CA PRO A 24 6.37 -0.36 -33.19
C PRO A 24 6.17 0.19 -34.60
N PHE A 25 4.94 0.06 -35.12
CA PHE A 25 4.52 0.72 -36.35
C PHE A 25 4.33 2.22 -36.09
N PHE A 26 5.07 3.02 -36.85
CA PHE A 26 4.76 4.42 -37.10
C PHE A 26 3.46 4.50 -37.91
N LEU A 27 2.47 5.24 -37.42
CA LEU A 27 1.37 5.74 -38.23
C LEU A 27 1.32 7.25 -38.14
N SER A 28 1.25 7.80 -39.34
CA SER A 28 1.33 9.19 -39.78
C SER A 28 0.46 10.17 -39.00
N THR A 29 1.08 11.31 -38.72
CA THR A 29 0.47 12.62 -38.46
C THR A 29 -0.54 13.02 -39.54
N ILE A 30 -1.78 13.30 -39.14
CA ILE A 30 -2.76 14.10 -39.89
C ILE A 30 -3.05 15.35 -39.04
N PRO A 31 -2.95 16.58 -39.60
CA PRO A 31 -3.06 17.81 -38.83
C PRO A 31 -4.54 18.18 -38.60
N ILE A 32 -4.95 18.30 -37.34
CA ILE A 32 -6.24 18.91 -36.98
C ILE A 32 -6.06 20.44 -37.00
N ARG A 33 -6.81 21.10 -37.89
CA ARG A 33 -6.93 22.56 -38.01
C ARG A 33 -7.40 23.17 -36.68
N ARG A 34 -6.63 24.13 -36.18
CA ARG A 34 -7.07 25.08 -35.15
C ARG A 34 -8.03 26.10 -35.78
N HIS A 35 -9.25 26.21 -35.25
CA HIS A 35 -10.09 27.38 -35.42
C HIS A 35 -10.13 28.15 -34.08
N PRO A 36 -9.88 29.47 -34.08
CA PRO A 36 -10.01 30.29 -32.88
C PRO A 36 -11.44 30.86 -32.83
N PHE A 37 -12.17 30.58 -31.76
CA PHE A 37 -13.33 31.36 -31.35
C PHE A 37 -13.19 31.63 -29.86
N SER A 38 -12.63 32.79 -29.53
CA SER A 38 -12.67 33.37 -28.19
C SER A 38 -13.36 34.72 -28.31
N ARG A 39 -14.63 34.80 -27.89
CA ARG A 39 -15.30 36.05 -27.49
C ARG A 39 -15.41 36.02 -25.97
N PRO A 40 -14.99 37.08 -25.25
CA PRO A 40 -15.18 37.15 -23.81
C PRO A 40 -16.64 37.55 -23.51
N LEU A 41 -17.30 36.79 -22.64
CA LEU A 41 -18.53 37.20 -21.99
C LEU A 41 -18.15 38.01 -20.75
N ASN A 42 -18.44 39.32 -20.82
CA ASN A 42 -18.48 40.21 -19.68
C ASN A 42 -19.57 39.72 -18.72
N PHE A 43 -19.21 39.43 -17.48
CA PHE A 43 -20.15 39.44 -16.36
C PHE A 43 -19.73 40.56 -15.41
N GLU A 44 -20.57 41.59 -15.38
CA GLU A 44 -20.54 42.69 -14.43
C GLU A 44 -20.82 42.16 -13.02
N ASN A 45 -20.00 42.62 -12.07
CA ASN A 45 -20.14 42.35 -10.65
C ASN A 45 -20.90 43.53 -10.01
N PRO A 46 -22.10 43.35 -9.44
CA PRO A 46 -22.67 44.37 -8.57
C PRO A 46 -22.25 44.10 -7.13
N ALA A 47 -21.45 45.03 -6.59
CA ALA A 47 -21.13 45.12 -5.18
C ALA A 47 -22.39 45.40 -4.34
N TYR A 48 -22.55 44.68 -3.23
CA TYR A 48 -23.43 45.06 -2.12
C TYR A 48 -22.72 44.85 -0.77
N PRO A 49 -23.08 45.62 0.27
CA PRO A 49 -22.16 46.05 1.32
C PRO A 49 -22.02 45.07 2.48
N LEU A 50 -20.86 45.20 3.13
CA LEU A 50 -20.50 44.58 4.41
C LEU A 50 -21.53 44.95 5.50
N SER A 51 -22.21 43.95 6.05
CA SER A 51 -22.85 44.06 7.36
C SER A 51 -22.30 42.98 8.31
N SER A 52 -21.88 43.49 9.45
CA SER A 52 -21.25 42.79 10.56
C SER A 52 -22.31 42.12 11.44
N THR A 53 -22.30 40.78 11.52
CA THR A 53 -22.74 40.04 12.71
C THR A 53 -22.17 38.62 12.66
N CYS A 54 -21.27 38.30 13.59
CA CYS A 54 -20.84 36.93 13.88
C CYS A 54 -21.93 36.18 14.63
N PRO A 55 -22.35 34.99 14.19
CA PRO A 55 -22.89 33.96 15.06
C PRO A 55 -21.76 33.00 15.44
N SER A 56 -21.60 32.80 16.75
CA SER A 56 -20.75 31.79 17.36
C SER A 56 -20.93 30.41 16.73
N LEU A 57 -19.88 29.91 16.08
CA LEU A 57 -19.79 28.49 15.69
C LEU A 57 -19.52 27.67 16.95
N GLN A 58 -20.53 26.93 17.35
CA GLN A 58 -20.42 25.82 18.28
C GLN A 58 -19.42 24.80 17.70
N SER A 59 -18.40 24.49 18.48
CA SER A 59 -17.46 23.41 18.23
C SER A 59 -18.20 22.07 18.32
N SER A 60 -18.38 21.39 17.20
CA SER A 60 -18.79 19.98 17.20
C SER A 60 -18.07 19.22 16.10
N SER A 61 -16.93 18.66 16.45
CA SER A 61 -16.39 17.43 15.87
C SER A 61 -15.51 16.79 16.95
N PRO A 62 -15.78 15.54 17.40
CA PRO A 62 -14.83 14.86 18.26
C PRO A 62 -13.55 14.63 17.46
N ASN A 63 -12.40 14.93 18.08
CA ASN A 63 -11.09 14.56 17.53
C ASN A 63 -11.15 13.07 17.13
N PRO A 64 -10.75 12.68 15.91
CA PRO A 64 -10.76 11.28 15.54
C PRO A 64 -9.81 10.55 16.49
N GLN A 65 -10.36 9.68 17.35
CA GLN A 65 -9.53 8.80 18.17
C GLN A 65 -8.80 7.87 17.22
N LEU A 66 -7.49 8.08 17.04
CA LEU A 66 -6.68 7.29 16.14
C LEU A 66 -5.95 6.16 16.87
N GLN A 67 -6.28 5.89 18.13
CA GLN A 67 -5.62 4.81 18.86
C GLN A 67 -5.95 3.45 18.22
N PRO A 68 -4.93 2.61 17.97
CA PRO A 68 -5.16 1.23 17.54
C PRO A 68 -6.05 0.52 18.56
N GLN A 69 -7.07 -0.19 18.10
CA GLN A 69 -7.90 -1.00 18.99
C GLN A 69 -7.01 -2.01 19.72
N PRO A 70 -7.23 -2.27 21.02
CA PRO A 70 -6.48 -3.29 21.73
C PRO A 70 -6.68 -4.64 21.04
N ASN A 71 -5.59 -5.41 20.88
CA ASN A 71 -5.67 -6.77 20.37
C ASN A 71 -6.66 -7.54 21.25
N PRO A 72 -7.75 -8.05 20.69
CA PRO A 72 -8.70 -8.76 21.52
C PRO A 72 -8.07 -10.08 22.00
N THR A 73 -8.24 -10.39 23.27
CA THR A 73 -7.80 -11.67 23.87
C THR A 73 -8.92 -12.67 23.64
N PHE A 74 -8.69 -13.65 22.76
CA PHE A 74 -9.71 -14.64 22.44
C PHE A 74 -9.23 -16.06 22.73
N ALA A 75 -9.95 -16.73 23.63
CA ALA A 75 -9.89 -18.16 23.82
C ALA A 75 -10.64 -18.87 22.67
N ASN A 76 -10.17 -20.06 22.30
CA ASN A 76 -10.78 -20.94 21.30
C ASN A 76 -12.30 -21.08 21.52
N MET A 77 -13.12 -20.42 20.70
CA MET A 77 -14.56 -20.68 20.69
C MET A 77 -14.81 -21.97 19.91
N SER A 78 -15.27 -23.01 20.61
CA SER A 78 -15.80 -24.23 20.03
C SER A 78 -17.06 -23.93 19.22
N SER A 79 -17.13 -24.51 18.02
CA SER A 79 -18.23 -24.38 17.06
C SER A 79 -19.59 -24.82 17.65
N GLY A 80 -20.41 -23.85 18.05
CA GLY A 80 -21.83 -24.04 18.29
C GLY A 80 -22.61 -23.93 16.98
N SER A 81 -23.38 -24.96 16.65
CA SER A 81 -24.33 -25.00 15.53
C SER A 81 -25.38 -23.89 15.69
N SER A 82 -25.38 -22.91 14.79
CA SER A 82 -26.43 -21.89 14.67
C SER A 82 -27.05 -21.98 13.27
N SER A 83 -28.38 -22.02 13.22
CA SER A 83 -29.21 -22.15 12.02
C SER A 83 -29.38 -20.85 11.20
N ALA A 84 -28.51 -19.87 11.39
CA ALA A 84 -28.45 -18.70 10.52
C ALA A 84 -27.75 -19.06 9.19
N PRO A 85 -28.16 -18.49 8.04
CA PRO A 85 -27.43 -18.68 6.80
C PRO A 85 -25.96 -18.28 6.99
N SER A 86 -25.04 -19.14 6.51
CA SER A 86 -23.59 -18.92 6.57
C SER A 86 -23.23 -17.61 5.89
N LYS A 87 -22.59 -16.68 6.61
CA LYS A 87 -22.06 -15.44 6.02
C LYS A 87 -20.95 -15.80 5.03
N LYS A 88 -20.93 -15.16 3.86
CA LYS A 88 -19.94 -15.46 2.81
C LYS A 88 -19.05 -14.26 2.51
N ALA A 89 -17.75 -14.48 2.51
CA ALA A 89 -16.75 -13.49 2.11
C ALA A 89 -15.90 -14.04 0.97
N VAL A 90 -15.87 -13.33 -0.17
CA VAL A 90 -14.93 -13.64 -1.25
C VAL A 90 -13.67 -12.79 -1.06
N HIS A 91 -12.51 -13.43 -1.03
CA HIS A 91 -11.22 -12.76 -0.88
C HIS A 91 -10.31 -13.04 -2.07
N PHE A 92 -10.04 -12.02 -2.90
CA PHE A 92 -9.07 -12.12 -3.99
C PHE A 92 -7.64 -11.98 -3.47
N GLY A 93 -6.77 -12.92 -3.84
CA GLY A 93 -5.36 -12.94 -3.46
C GLY A 93 -5.11 -13.84 -2.24
N ALA A 94 -4.76 -15.10 -2.50
CA ALA A 94 -4.53 -16.08 -1.44
C ALA A 94 -3.08 -16.07 -0.92
N GLY A 95 -2.42 -14.91 -0.96
CA GLY A 95 -1.06 -14.68 -0.46
C GLY A 95 -0.99 -14.52 1.06
N ASN A 96 0.16 -14.10 1.58
CA ASN A 96 0.36 -14.00 3.03
C ASN A 96 -0.52 -12.92 3.69
N ILE A 97 -0.71 -11.76 3.06
CA ILE A 97 -1.63 -10.73 3.56
C ILE A 97 -3.08 -11.25 3.55
N GLY A 98 -3.48 -11.89 2.44
CA GLY A 98 -4.81 -12.45 2.32
C GLY A 98 -5.12 -13.49 3.40
N ARG A 99 -4.26 -14.52 3.55
CA ARG A 99 -4.44 -15.59 4.54
C ARG A 99 -4.22 -15.13 5.98
N GLY A 100 -3.13 -14.40 6.22
CA GLY A 100 -2.69 -14.04 7.57
C GLY A 100 -3.43 -12.86 8.18
N PHE A 101 -3.95 -11.94 7.37
CA PHE A 101 -4.54 -10.71 7.87
C PHE A 101 -6.04 -10.62 7.54
N VAL A 102 -6.40 -10.44 6.28
CA VAL A 102 -7.79 -10.13 5.90
C VAL A 102 -8.70 -11.32 6.16
N ALA A 103 -8.35 -12.50 5.65
CA ALA A 103 -9.13 -13.72 5.85
C ALA A 103 -9.19 -14.16 7.32
N CYS A 104 -8.15 -13.86 8.10
CA CYS A 104 -8.14 -14.15 9.54
C CYS A 104 -9.26 -13.40 10.27
N PHE A 105 -9.40 -12.10 10.03
CA PHE A 105 -10.46 -11.30 10.63
C PHE A 105 -11.85 -11.61 10.05
N LEU A 106 -11.95 -11.94 8.76
CA LEU A 106 -13.20 -12.44 8.17
C LEU A 106 -13.63 -13.76 8.84
N HIS A 107 -12.73 -14.72 8.98
CA HIS A 107 -12.98 -15.99 9.66
C HIS A 107 -13.43 -15.77 11.12
N GLN A 108 -12.71 -14.94 11.88
CA GLN A 108 -13.07 -14.58 13.26
C GLN A 108 -14.45 -13.91 13.36
N SER A 109 -14.91 -13.27 12.29
CA SER A 109 -16.23 -12.63 12.19
C SER A 109 -17.36 -13.58 11.78
N GLY A 110 -17.05 -14.88 11.65
CA GLY A 110 -17.99 -15.95 11.35
C GLY A 110 -18.27 -16.14 9.86
N TYR A 111 -17.40 -15.63 8.98
CA TYR A 111 -17.54 -15.84 7.53
C TYR A 111 -16.99 -17.21 7.11
N GLU A 112 -17.69 -17.87 6.17
CA GLU A 112 -17.03 -18.79 5.23
C GLU A 112 -16.16 -17.95 4.29
N VAL A 113 -14.85 -18.23 4.27
CA VAL A 113 -13.90 -17.51 3.43
C VAL A 113 -13.68 -18.26 2.12
N ILE A 114 -14.01 -17.62 1.01
CA ILE A 114 -13.84 -18.15 -0.34
C ILE A 114 -12.68 -17.38 -0.98
N PHE A 115 -11.51 -17.98 -0.97
CA PHE A 115 -10.34 -17.43 -1.65
C PHE A 115 -10.51 -17.50 -3.18
N ALA A 116 -10.10 -16.44 -3.87
CA ALA A 116 -10.00 -16.39 -5.33
C ALA A 116 -8.55 -16.08 -5.73
N ASP A 117 -7.92 -16.98 -6.48
CA ASP A 117 -6.54 -16.82 -6.94
C ASP A 117 -6.37 -17.50 -8.32
N VAL A 118 -5.33 -17.15 -9.06
CA VAL A 118 -5.02 -17.74 -10.37
C VAL A 118 -4.00 -18.88 -10.27
N ASN A 119 -3.30 -18.99 -9.14
CA ASN A 119 -2.25 -19.97 -8.95
C ASN A 119 -2.83 -21.35 -8.57
N ASP A 120 -2.81 -22.29 -9.51
CA ASP A 120 -3.30 -23.66 -9.30
C ASP A 120 -2.68 -24.35 -8.08
N LYS A 121 -1.37 -24.18 -7.85
CA LYS A 121 -0.71 -24.80 -6.70
C LYS A 121 -1.26 -24.25 -5.39
N THR A 122 -1.48 -22.95 -5.30
CA THR A 122 -2.07 -22.30 -4.11
C THR A 122 -3.52 -22.74 -3.91
N VAL A 123 -4.35 -22.68 -4.96
CA VAL A 123 -5.77 -23.08 -4.90
C VAL A 123 -5.91 -24.54 -4.47
N ASN A 124 -5.16 -25.45 -5.11
CA ASN A 124 -5.20 -26.88 -4.78
C ASN A 124 -4.71 -27.16 -3.37
N LYS A 125 -3.67 -26.45 -2.90
CA LYS A 125 -3.15 -26.59 -1.54
C LYS A 125 -4.14 -26.10 -0.48
N ILE A 126 -4.84 -24.99 -0.75
CA ILE A 126 -5.91 -24.51 0.14
C ILE A 126 -7.03 -25.54 0.22
N ASN A 127 -7.48 -26.08 -0.91
CA ASN A 127 -8.57 -27.05 -0.91
C ASN A 127 -8.21 -28.42 -0.31
N SER A 128 -6.93 -28.80 -0.29
CA SER A 128 -6.47 -30.08 0.28
C SER A 128 -6.25 -30.04 1.80
N ILE A 129 -6.13 -28.85 2.40
CA ILE A 129 -5.84 -28.67 3.82
C ILE A 129 -7.05 -28.06 4.52
N LYS A 130 -7.52 -28.68 5.61
CA LYS A 130 -8.73 -28.26 6.34
C LYS A 130 -8.53 -27.06 7.26
N SER A 131 -7.29 -26.78 7.66
CA SER A 131 -6.94 -25.67 8.53
C SER A 131 -5.49 -25.24 8.35
N TYR A 132 -5.20 -23.96 8.55
CA TYR A 132 -3.83 -23.43 8.66
C TYR A 132 -3.71 -22.52 9.87
N LYS A 133 -2.48 -22.17 10.25
CA LYS A 133 -2.18 -21.30 11.38
C LYS A 133 -1.80 -19.89 10.95
N VAL A 134 -2.28 -18.91 11.69
CA VAL A 134 -1.74 -17.55 11.70
C VAL A 134 -0.95 -17.39 12.99
N ILE A 135 0.34 -17.14 12.86
CA ILE A 135 1.31 -17.07 13.96
C ILE A 135 1.73 -15.61 14.11
N GLU A 136 1.29 -14.99 15.19
CA GLU A 136 1.52 -13.58 15.47
C GLU A 136 2.67 -13.42 16.45
N VAL A 137 3.73 -12.72 16.03
CA VAL A 137 4.93 -12.49 16.86
C VAL A 137 5.03 -11.03 17.30
N GLY A 138 5.45 -10.84 18.56
CA GLY A 138 5.71 -9.54 19.15
C GLY A 138 6.72 -9.64 20.28
N SER A 139 7.11 -8.49 20.84
CA SER A 139 7.99 -8.42 22.02
C SER A 139 7.42 -9.14 23.25
N GLU A 140 6.11 -9.23 23.31
CA GLU A 140 5.28 -9.85 24.33
C GLU A 140 5.03 -11.35 24.07
N GLY A 141 5.79 -11.95 23.14
CA GLY A 141 5.73 -13.37 22.79
C GLY A 141 4.88 -13.67 21.55
N THR A 142 4.55 -14.95 21.36
CA THR A 142 3.84 -15.47 20.17
C THR A 142 2.39 -15.84 20.50
N SER A 143 1.43 -15.53 19.62
CA SER A 143 0.07 -16.07 19.64
C SER A 143 -0.22 -16.84 18.35
N GLU A 144 -1.11 -17.83 18.41
CA GLU A 144 -1.53 -18.63 17.26
C GLU A 144 -3.05 -18.60 17.12
N SER A 145 -3.54 -18.38 15.90
CA SER A 145 -4.95 -18.56 15.51
C SER A 145 -5.06 -19.68 14.48
N VAL A 146 -6.02 -20.59 14.65
CA VAL A 146 -6.30 -21.66 13.69
C VAL A 146 -7.44 -21.21 12.78
N ILE A 147 -7.16 -21.11 11.48
CA ILE A 147 -8.13 -20.71 10.47
C ILE A 147 -8.74 -21.97 9.85
N THR A 148 -10.06 -21.97 9.72
CA THR A 148 -10.88 -23.08 9.20
C THR A 148 -12.00 -22.51 8.32
N ASN A 149 -12.95 -23.34 7.88
CA ASN A 149 -14.14 -22.91 7.14
C ASN A 149 -13.83 -22.03 5.92
N TYR A 150 -12.87 -22.49 5.12
CA TYR A 150 -12.46 -21.82 3.90
C TYR A 150 -12.38 -22.81 2.74
N ARG A 151 -12.40 -22.26 1.53
CA ARG A 151 -12.07 -22.95 0.28
C ARG A 151 -11.49 -21.95 -0.71
N ALA A 152 -10.94 -22.44 -1.81
CA ALA A 152 -10.41 -21.62 -2.88
C ALA A 152 -11.04 -21.99 -4.23
N ILE A 153 -11.27 -20.97 -5.06
CA ILE A 153 -11.71 -21.08 -6.45
C ILE A 153 -10.62 -20.48 -7.33
N ASN A 154 -10.26 -21.19 -8.40
CA ASN A 154 -9.35 -20.61 -9.40
C ASN A 154 -10.10 -19.56 -10.23
N SER A 155 -9.74 -18.29 -10.08
CA SER A 155 -10.44 -17.17 -10.72
C SER A 155 -10.26 -17.12 -12.24
N LYS A 156 -9.31 -17.87 -12.81
CA LYS A 156 -9.08 -17.97 -14.25
C LYS A 156 -9.87 -19.11 -14.90
N THR A 157 -10.06 -20.23 -14.20
CA THR A 157 -10.66 -21.44 -14.78
C THR A 157 -12.09 -21.72 -14.31
N ASN A 158 -12.50 -21.14 -13.20
CA ASN A 158 -13.80 -21.42 -12.56
C ASN A 158 -14.67 -20.15 -12.44
N GLU A 159 -14.72 -19.36 -13.52
CA GLU A 159 -15.42 -18.08 -13.55
C GLU A 159 -16.89 -18.19 -13.10
N TYR A 160 -17.65 -19.15 -13.65
CA TYR A 160 -19.08 -19.28 -13.36
C TYR A 160 -19.34 -19.48 -11.85
N GLU A 161 -18.55 -20.34 -11.23
CA GLU A 161 -18.64 -20.63 -9.79
C GLU A 161 -18.29 -19.39 -8.97
N LEU A 162 -17.18 -18.72 -9.29
CA LEU A 162 -16.75 -17.52 -8.57
C LEU A 162 -17.76 -16.37 -8.69
N VAL A 163 -18.30 -16.12 -9.88
CA VAL A 163 -19.32 -15.09 -10.10
C VAL A 163 -20.57 -15.38 -9.28
N LYS A 164 -20.96 -16.66 -9.16
CA LYS A 164 -22.08 -17.05 -8.29
C LYS A 164 -21.77 -16.73 -6.83
N GLU A 165 -20.59 -17.10 -6.33
CA GLU A 165 -20.20 -16.80 -4.95
C GLU A 165 -20.16 -15.31 -4.66
N ILE A 166 -19.67 -14.48 -5.59
CA ILE A 166 -19.67 -13.02 -5.45
C ILE A 166 -21.10 -12.48 -5.35
N SER A 167 -22.02 -12.99 -6.19
CA SER A 167 -23.42 -12.52 -6.19
C SER A 167 -24.17 -12.83 -4.89
N GLU A 168 -23.75 -13.87 -4.17
CA GLU A 168 -24.33 -14.31 -2.90
C GLU A 168 -23.55 -13.79 -1.67
N ALA A 169 -22.35 -13.24 -1.85
CA ALA A 169 -21.50 -12.78 -0.77
C ALA A 169 -22.04 -11.53 -0.06
N ASP A 170 -21.67 -11.37 1.20
CA ASP A 170 -21.88 -10.12 1.94
C ASP A 170 -20.75 -9.12 1.67
N ILE A 171 -19.54 -9.64 1.44
CA ILE A 171 -18.33 -8.84 1.23
C ILE A 171 -17.39 -9.47 0.21
N VAL A 172 -16.81 -8.62 -0.63
CA VAL A 172 -15.62 -8.90 -1.43
C VAL A 172 -14.46 -8.06 -0.93
N THR A 173 -13.34 -8.72 -0.66
CA THR A 173 -12.07 -8.06 -0.32
C THR A 173 -10.96 -8.49 -1.28
N CYS A 174 -9.87 -7.73 -1.36
CA CYS A 174 -8.70 -8.14 -2.13
C CYS A 174 -7.37 -7.70 -1.49
N ALA A 175 -6.33 -8.50 -1.70
CA ALA A 175 -4.93 -8.20 -1.40
C ALA A 175 -4.03 -8.83 -2.49
N VAL A 176 -4.15 -8.30 -3.72
CA VAL A 176 -3.54 -8.83 -4.96
C VAL A 176 -2.44 -7.93 -5.52
N GLY A 177 -2.31 -6.70 -5.01
CA GLY A 177 -1.45 -5.66 -5.54
C GLY A 177 -2.21 -4.71 -6.47
N PRO A 178 -1.95 -3.38 -6.43
CA PRO A 178 -2.74 -2.38 -7.16
C PRO A 178 -2.78 -2.60 -8.68
N ASN A 179 -1.68 -3.11 -9.26
CA ASN A 179 -1.60 -3.41 -10.70
C ASN A 179 -2.47 -4.60 -11.13
N VAL A 180 -2.94 -5.41 -10.17
CA VAL A 180 -3.77 -6.60 -10.41
C VAL A 180 -5.26 -6.29 -10.31
N LEU A 181 -5.66 -5.16 -9.70
CA LEU A 181 -7.07 -4.78 -9.50
C LEU A 181 -7.89 -4.82 -10.79
N LYS A 182 -7.33 -4.34 -11.90
CA LYS A 182 -7.98 -4.36 -13.22
C LYS A 182 -8.34 -5.77 -13.73
N PHE A 183 -7.62 -6.80 -13.29
CA PHE A 183 -7.85 -8.18 -13.73
C PHE A 183 -8.93 -8.90 -12.90
N ILE A 184 -9.20 -8.45 -11.67
CA ILE A 184 -10.26 -9.01 -10.83
C ILE A 184 -11.60 -8.27 -11.02
N ALA A 185 -11.56 -7.01 -11.46
CA ALA A 185 -12.74 -6.18 -11.66
C ALA A 185 -13.84 -6.81 -12.55
N PRO A 186 -13.54 -7.48 -13.69
CA PRO A 186 -14.57 -8.06 -14.54
C PRO A 186 -15.41 -9.14 -13.84
N LEU A 187 -14.79 -9.93 -12.94
CA LEU A 187 -15.48 -10.98 -12.18
C LEU A 187 -16.39 -10.39 -11.11
N ILE A 188 -15.93 -9.32 -10.45
CA ILE A 188 -16.70 -8.60 -9.43
C ILE A 188 -17.89 -7.91 -10.09
N ALA A 189 -17.70 -7.23 -11.22
CA ALA A 189 -18.76 -6.62 -12.01
C ALA A 189 -19.86 -7.64 -12.35
N LYS A 190 -19.50 -8.78 -12.95
CA LYS A 190 -20.44 -9.87 -13.26
C LYS A 190 -21.19 -10.40 -12.04
N GLY A 191 -20.55 -10.44 -10.88
CA GLY A 191 -21.18 -10.83 -9.62
C GLY A 191 -22.20 -9.79 -9.13
N ILE A 192 -21.86 -8.51 -9.21
CA ILE A 192 -22.75 -7.38 -8.90
C ILE A 192 -23.95 -7.36 -9.86
N SER A 193 -23.74 -7.63 -11.15
CA SER A 193 -24.80 -7.76 -12.17
C SER A 193 -25.85 -8.81 -11.85
N LYS A 194 -25.47 -9.88 -11.12
CA LYS A 194 -26.38 -10.95 -10.72
C LYS A 194 -27.09 -10.72 -9.39
N ARG A 195 -26.74 -9.65 -8.66
CA ARG A 195 -27.31 -9.37 -7.35
C ARG A 195 -28.63 -8.62 -7.50
N SER A 196 -29.65 -9.00 -6.72
CA SER A 196 -30.93 -8.29 -6.69
C SER A 196 -30.80 -6.96 -5.92
N ASN A 197 -31.54 -5.95 -6.36
CA ASN A 197 -31.68 -4.66 -5.65
C ASN A 197 -32.37 -4.78 -4.28
N ASP A 198 -33.05 -5.90 -4.01
CA ASP A 198 -33.72 -6.15 -2.73
C ASP A 198 -32.77 -6.75 -1.66
N GLN A 199 -31.58 -7.17 -2.06
CA GLN A 199 -30.55 -7.69 -1.15
C GLN A 199 -29.77 -6.55 -0.52
N THR A 200 -29.18 -6.78 0.66
CA THR A 200 -28.18 -5.85 1.20
C THR A 200 -27.06 -5.65 0.17
N PRO A 201 -26.61 -4.43 -0.14
CA PRO A 201 -25.54 -4.21 -1.09
C PRO A 201 -24.27 -4.99 -0.72
N LEU A 202 -23.57 -5.52 -1.71
CA LEU A 202 -22.25 -6.14 -1.55
C LEU A 202 -21.24 -5.10 -1.06
N ALA A 203 -20.57 -5.34 0.07
CA ALA A 203 -19.44 -4.53 0.48
C ALA A 203 -18.20 -4.88 -0.36
N VAL A 204 -17.54 -3.90 -0.97
CA VAL A 204 -16.30 -4.08 -1.74
C VAL A 204 -15.20 -3.26 -1.07
N ILE A 205 -14.13 -3.93 -0.64
CA ILE A 205 -13.02 -3.31 0.11
C ILE A 205 -11.67 -3.82 -0.39
N ALA A 206 -10.91 -3.00 -1.09
CA ALA A 206 -9.54 -3.31 -1.48
C ALA A 206 -8.59 -3.06 -0.31
N CYS A 207 -7.89 -4.11 0.14
CA CYS A 207 -6.94 -4.12 1.24
C CYS A 207 -5.51 -4.10 0.67
N GLU A 208 -5.16 -3.00 0.02
CA GLU A 208 -3.91 -2.84 -0.74
C GLU A 208 -2.97 -1.84 -0.06
N ASN A 209 -1.67 -1.97 -0.33
CA ASN A 209 -0.69 -0.93 0.03
C ASN A 209 -0.70 0.21 -1.01
N ALA A 210 -1.88 0.78 -1.25
CA ALA A 210 -2.12 1.89 -2.17
C ALA A 210 -3.25 2.78 -1.65
N ILE A 211 -3.10 4.09 -1.83
CA ILE A 211 -4.13 5.07 -1.45
C ILE A 211 -5.32 4.92 -2.39
N ASN A 212 -6.53 4.94 -1.84
CA ASN A 212 -7.79 4.86 -2.58
C ASN A 212 -7.91 3.64 -3.51
N ALA A 213 -7.33 2.50 -3.11
CA ALA A 213 -7.33 1.28 -3.91
C ALA A 213 -8.74 0.77 -4.24
N THR A 214 -9.73 1.04 -3.39
CA THR A 214 -11.10 0.60 -3.65
C THR A 214 -11.77 1.50 -4.68
N ASP A 215 -11.47 2.80 -4.71
CA ASP A 215 -11.91 3.68 -5.79
C ASP A 215 -11.30 3.23 -7.13
N THR A 216 -10.00 2.95 -7.16
CA THR A 216 -9.35 2.41 -8.38
C THR A 216 -10.00 1.09 -8.82
N LEU A 217 -10.32 0.19 -7.89
CA LEU A 217 -11.04 -1.04 -8.21
C LEU A 217 -12.46 -0.74 -8.73
N ALA A 218 -13.17 0.21 -8.11
CA ALA A 218 -14.51 0.63 -8.51
C ALA A 218 -14.52 1.26 -9.91
N GLU A 219 -13.50 2.05 -10.27
CA GLU A 219 -13.31 2.59 -11.62
C GLU A 219 -13.21 1.46 -12.65
N PHE A 220 -12.39 0.43 -12.38
CA PHE A 220 -12.31 -0.72 -13.28
C PHE A 220 -13.62 -1.52 -13.33
N ILE A 221 -14.32 -1.69 -12.21
CA ILE A 221 -15.61 -2.40 -12.18
C ILE A 221 -16.65 -1.64 -13.00
N LYS A 222 -16.74 -0.32 -12.82
CA LYS A 222 -17.71 0.56 -13.49
C LYS A 222 -17.34 0.89 -14.94
N ALA A 223 -16.18 0.47 -15.41
CA ALA A 223 -15.74 0.72 -16.78
C ALA A 223 -16.73 0.11 -17.79
N PRO A 224 -17.02 0.77 -18.93
CA PRO A 224 -18.04 0.31 -19.89
C PRO A 224 -17.84 -1.10 -20.44
N GLU A 225 -16.59 -1.58 -20.48
CA GLU A 225 -16.26 -2.95 -20.88
C GLU A 225 -16.67 -4.01 -19.85
N ASN A 226 -16.90 -3.61 -18.59
CA ASN A 226 -17.20 -4.51 -17.47
C ASN A 226 -18.65 -4.37 -16.98
N THR A 227 -19.19 -3.13 -16.97
CA THR A 227 -20.55 -2.86 -16.50
C THR A 227 -21.31 -1.99 -17.52
N PRO A 228 -22.45 -2.45 -18.08
CA PRO A 228 -23.29 -1.66 -18.96
C PRO A 228 -23.80 -0.36 -18.31
N LEU A 229 -24.05 0.68 -19.11
CA LEU A 229 -24.51 1.98 -18.61
C LEU A 229 -25.83 1.89 -17.82
N GLU A 230 -26.77 1.05 -18.25
CA GLU A 230 -28.06 0.82 -17.58
C GLU A 230 -27.88 0.25 -16.16
N GLU A 231 -26.85 -0.56 -15.94
CA GLU A 231 -26.51 -1.13 -14.64
C GLU A 231 -25.85 -0.10 -13.71
N LEU A 232 -25.20 0.93 -14.26
CA LEU A 232 -24.57 1.97 -13.43
C LEU A 232 -25.59 2.86 -12.74
N GLU A 233 -26.81 2.98 -13.27
CA GLU A 233 -27.88 3.80 -12.70
C GLU A 233 -28.29 3.33 -11.29
N ASP A 234 -28.16 2.02 -11.02
CA ASP A 234 -28.57 1.42 -9.75
C ASP A 234 -27.46 0.60 -9.07
N ILE A 235 -26.21 0.67 -9.54
CA ILE A 235 -25.08 -0.10 -8.99
C ILE A 235 -24.93 0.08 -7.47
N ASP A 236 -25.24 1.28 -6.98
CA ASP A 236 -25.21 1.65 -5.58
C ASP A 236 -26.23 0.85 -4.73
N LYS A 237 -27.32 0.36 -5.32
CA LYS A 237 -28.26 -0.57 -4.65
C LYS A 237 -27.69 -1.98 -4.54
N ARG A 238 -26.70 -2.33 -5.37
CA ARG A 238 -26.13 -3.68 -5.45
C ARG A 238 -24.74 -3.78 -4.81
N ALA A 239 -23.98 -2.69 -4.74
CA ALA A 239 -22.65 -2.67 -4.15
C ALA A 239 -22.29 -1.34 -3.48
N ARG A 240 -21.54 -1.40 -2.38
CA ARG A 240 -20.87 -0.26 -1.74
C ARG A 240 -19.36 -0.43 -1.80
N PHE A 241 -18.66 0.61 -2.22
CA PHE A 241 -17.21 0.63 -2.37
C PHE A 241 -16.62 1.48 -1.25
N ALA A 242 -15.82 0.87 -0.38
CA ALA A 242 -15.23 1.55 0.76
C ALA A 242 -13.71 1.40 0.80
N ASN A 243 -13.02 2.52 0.72
CA ASN A 243 -11.56 2.54 0.84
C ASN A 243 -11.11 2.08 2.23
N SER A 244 -9.90 1.51 2.25
CA SER A 244 -9.26 1.06 3.47
C SER A 244 -7.83 1.54 3.58
N ALA A 245 -7.35 1.64 4.82
CA ALA A 245 -5.94 1.75 5.16
C ALA A 245 -5.58 0.52 5.99
N ILE A 246 -4.62 -0.27 5.51
CA ILE A 246 -4.14 -1.46 6.19
C ILE A 246 -2.68 -1.31 6.62
N ASP A 247 -2.35 -1.78 7.82
CA ASP A 247 -0.99 -1.85 8.32
C ASP A 247 -0.74 -3.15 9.08
N ARG A 248 0.15 -3.97 8.52
CA ARG A 248 0.65 -5.18 9.17
C ARG A 248 1.96 -5.60 8.51
N ILE A 249 3.01 -5.73 9.30
CA ILE A 249 4.32 -6.23 8.86
C ILE A 249 4.24 -7.75 8.75
N VAL A 250 4.48 -8.22 7.53
CA VAL A 250 4.61 -9.64 7.22
C VAL A 250 6.05 -9.89 6.76
N PRO A 251 6.87 -10.57 7.58
CA PRO A 251 8.25 -10.89 7.22
C PRO A 251 8.30 -11.95 6.10
N ALA A 252 9.52 -12.26 5.65
CA ALA A 252 9.73 -13.45 4.83
C ALA A 252 9.21 -14.70 5.57
N GLN A 253 8.58 -15.59 4.83
CA GLN A 253 8.03 -16.84 5.36
C GLN A 253 9.01 -17.98 5.13
N ASP A 254 9.03 -18.95 6.04
CA ASP A 254 9.73 -20.21 5.80
C ASP A 254 9.10 -20.91 4.57
N PRO A 255 9.90 -21.28 3.54
CA PRO A 255 9.39 -21.98 2.36
C PRO A 255 8.65 -23.29 2.69
N SER A 256 8.94 -23.91 3.83
CA SER A 256 8.31 -25.13 4.34
C SER A 256 7.03 -24.90 5.15
N ALA A 257 6.67 -23.64 5.45
CA ALA A 257 5.52 -23.28 6.31
C ALA A 257 4.14 -23.71 5.79
N GLY A 258 4.05 -24.31 4.61
CA GLY A 258 2.76 -24.80 4.13
C GLY A 258 1.83 -23.65 3.74
N LEU A 259 0.66 -23.58 4.37
CA LEU A 259 -0.27 -22.44 4.27
C LEU A 259 -0.13 -21.47 5.43
N ASP A 260 0.59 -21.86 6.49
CA ASP A 260 0.73 -21.07 7.71
C ASP A 260 1.39 -19.74 7.39
N VAL A 261 1.02 -18.71 8.14
CA VAL A 261 1.55 -17.36 7.97
C VAL A 261 2.02 -16.83 9.30
N LYS A 262 3.30 -16.47 9.36
CA LYS A 262 3.93 -15.73 10.44
C LYS A 262 3.89 -14.23 10.14
N LEU A 263 3.43 -13.43 11.08
CA LEU A 263 3.29 -11.97 10.94
C LEU A 263 3.36 -11.28 12.29
N GLU A 264 3.44 -9.96 12.32
CA GLU A 264 3.50 -9.23 13.58
C GLU A 264 2.13 -9.23 14.32
N LYS A 265 2.17 -9.10 15.65
CA LYS A 265 0.97 -8.95 16.50
C LYS A 265 0.21 -7.64 16.28
N PHE A 266 0.92 -6.56 15.97
CA PHE A 266 0.26 -5.29 15.66
C PHE A 266 -0.51 -5.41 14.35
N TYR A 267 -1.69 -4.82 14.30
CA TYR A 267 -2.39 -4.59 13.05
C TYR A 267 -3.18 -3.29 13.12
N GLU A 268 -3.48 -2.72 11.96
CA GLU A 268 -4.46 -1.67 11.80
C GLU A 268 -5.25 -1.93 10.52
N TRP A 269 -6.58 -2.02 10.62
CA TRP A 269 -7.46 -2.14 9.46
C TRP A 269 -8.56 -1.08 9.60
N VAL A 270 -8.36 0.05 8.93
CA VAL A 270 -9.28 1.19 8.99
C VAL A 270 -10.07 1.25 7.70
N VAL A 271 -11.39 1.42 7.79
CA VAL A 271 -12.26 1.47 6.61
C VAL A 271 -13.19 2.67 6.69
N ASP A 272 -13.34 3.35 5.55
CA ASP A 272 -14.32 4.42 5.38
C ASP A 272 -15.75 3.87 5.49
N ARG A 273 -16.51 4.35 6.47
CA ARG A 273 -17.89 3.92 6.70
C ARG A 273 -18.91 4.73 5.89
N THR A 274 -18.53 5.87 5.33
CA THR A 274 -19.45 6.80 4.66
C THR A 274 -20.21 6.21 3.47
N PRO A 275 -19.68 5.22 2.70
CA PRO A 275 -20.45 4.52 1.66
C PRO A 275 -21.64 3.72 2.21
N PHE A 276 -21.65 3.43 3.51
CA PHE A 276 -22.70 2.68 4.21
C PHE A 276 -23.63 3.60 5.02
N LYS A 277 -23.80 4.88 4.65
CA LYS A 277 -24.63 5.81 5.45
C LYS A 277 -26.11 5.40 5.58
N ASP A 278 -26.63 4.63 4.63
CA ASP A 278 -28.03 4.20 4.52
C ASP A 278 -28.30 2.81 5.11
N HIS A 279 -27.27 2.04 5.48
CA HIS A 279 -27.39 0.74 6.12
C HIS A 279 -26.13 0.38 6.92
N LYS A 280 -26.22 -0.50 7.91
CA LYS A 280 -25.03 -0.80 8.73
C LYS A 280 -23.91 -1.45 7.89
N PRO A 281 -22.65 -1.00 8.03
CA PRO A 281 -21.52 -1.71 7.42
C PRO A 281 -21.43 -3.15 7.96
N PRO A 282 -20.83 -4.10 7.20
CA PRO A 282 -20.68 -5.47 7.65
C PRO A 282 -19.90 -5.53 8.97
N LYS A 283 -20.43 -6.30 9.93
CA LYS A 283 -19.75 -6.49 11.22
C LYS A 283 -18.56 -7.43 11.03
N ILE A 284 -17.38 -6.83 10.95
CA ILE A 284 -16.09 -7.53 10.85
C ILE A 284 -15.23 -7.12 12.05
N GLU A 285 -14.87 -8.10 12.86
CA GLU A 285 -13.92 -7.99 13.95
C GLU A 285 -12.57 -7.51 13.40
N GLY A 286 -11.93 -6.57 14.09
CA GLY A 286 -10.65 -5.98 13.68
C GLY A 286 -10.75 -4.75 12.77
N ILE A 287 -11.90 -4.47 12.14
CA ILE A 287 -12.09 -3.22 11.38
C ILE A 287 -12.39 -2.06 12.32
N HIS A 288 -11.59 -0.99 12.20
CA HIS A 288 -11.92 0.33 12.70
C HIS A 288 -12.64 1.14 11.62
N TRP A 289 -13.97 1.24 11.75
CA TRP A 289 -14.79 2.04 10.85
C TRP A 289 -14.64 3.53 11.18
N VAL A 290 -14.43 4.40 10.19
CA VAL A 290 -14.22 5.85 10.38
C VAL A 290 -14.92 6.67 9.32
N ASP A 291 -15.25 7.92 9.61
CA ASP A 291 -15.87 8.84 8.62
C ASP A 291 -14.83 9.62 7.80
N ASN A 292 -13.56 9.61 8.23
CA ASN A 292 -12.45 10.21 7.51
C ASN A 292 -11.21 9.33 7.59
N LEU A 293 -10.79 8.80 6.44
CA LEU A 293 -9.68 7.86 6.32
C LEU A 293 -8.32 8.55 6.14
N GLU A 294 -8.31 9.81 5.66
CA GLU A 294 -7.08 10.54 5.32
C GLU A 294 -6.07 10.63 6.48
N PRO A 295 -6.47 10.93 7.74
CA PRO A 295 -5.54 10.99 8.87
C PRO A 295 -4.81 9.67 9.10
N PHE A 296 -5.49 8.53 8.93
CA PHE A 296 -4.91 7.21 9.13
C PHE A 296 -3.94 6.84 8.01
N ILE A 297 -4.30 7.16 6.76
CA ILE A 297 -3.43 6.94 5.59
C ILE A 297 -2.12 7.71 5.75
N GLU A 298 -2.21 9.02 6.01
CA GLU A 298 -1.03 9.85 6.13
C GLU A 298 -0.21 9.54 7.37
N ARG A 299 -0.86 9.27 8.52
CA ARG A 299 -0.14 8.87 9.73
C ARG A 299 0.65 7.59 9.50
N LYS A 300 0.07 6.57 8.86
CA LYS A 300 0.76 5.33 8.51
C LYS A 300 1.90 5.58 7.52
N LEU A 301 1.62 6.32 6.43
CA LEU A 301 2.61 6.62 5.40
C LEU A 301 3.79 7.42 5.96
N TYR A 302 3.53 8.43 6.77
CA TYR A 302 4.55 9.34 7.27
C TYR A 302 5.18 8.90 8.59
N THR A 303 4.67 7.84 9.23
CA THR A 303 5.29 7.24 10.41
C THR A 303 5.88 5.88 10.11
N VAL A 304 5.06 4.90 9.74
CA VAL A 304 5.51 3.51 9.50
C VAL A 304 6.39 3.45 8.27
N ASN A 305 5.87 3.90 7.11
CA ASN A 305 6.61 3.76 5.86
C ASN A 305 7.86 4.66 5.83
N THR A 306 7.78 5.89 6.34
CA THR A 306 8.94 6.79 6.48
C THR A 306 9.98 6.19 7.41
N GLY A 307 9.62 5.82 8.65
CA GLY A 307 10.58 5.29 9.62
C GLY A 307 11.26 4.01 9.15
N HIS A 308 10.49 3.09 8.57
CA HIS A 308 11.01 1.82 8.06
C HIS A 308 11.96 2.03 6.86
N ALA A 309 11.60 2.93 5.93
CA ALA A 309 12.43 3.25 4.78
C ALA A 309 13.69 4.03 5.18
N THR A 310 13.59 4.99 6.12
CA THR A 310 14.76 5.69 6.68
C THR A 310 15.74 4.69 7.29
N ALA A 311 15.27 3.78 8.15
CA ALA A 311 16.11 2.75 8.75
C ALA A 311 16.79 1.87 7.69
N ALA A 312 16.05 1.45 6.66
CA ALA A 312 16.57 0.62 5.58
C ALA A 312 17.62 1.34 4.72
N TYR A 313 17.38 2.58 4.29
CA TYR A 313 18.34 3.29 3.45
C TYR A 313 19.62 3.68 4.19
N HIS A 314 19.51 4.17 5.43
CA HIS A 314 20.69 4.43 6.25
C HIS A 314 21.42 3.11 6.61
N GLY A 315 20.68 2.04 6.90
CA GLY A 315 21.23 0.71 7.14
C GLY A 315 22.00 0.18 5.95
N TYR A 316 21.42 0.24 4.75
CA TYR A 316 22.05 -0.18 3.50
C TYR A 316 23.36 0.57 3.24
N ASN A 317 23.34 1.89 3.33
CA ASN A 317 24.54 2.72 3.14
C ASN A 317 25.63 2.45 4.20
N ARG A 318 25.25 1.92 5.37
CA ARG A 318 26.18 1.51 6.44
C ARG A 318 26.38 0.00 6.53
N ARG A 319 26.03 -0.76 5.47
CA ARG A 319 26.24 -2.21 5.33
C ARG A 319 25.62 -3.05 6.46
N LYS A 320 24.49 -2.59 6.99
CA LYS A 320 23.65 -3.34 7.94
C LYS A 320 22.84 -4.37 7.17
N SER A 321 22.63 -5.56 7.74
CA SER A 321 21.95 -6.63 7.01
C SER A 321 20.43 -6.52 7.10
N THR A 322 19.91 -6.11 8.25
CA THR A 322 18.46 -6.02 8.49
C THR A 322 18.09 -4.67 9.10
N VAL A 323 16.81 -4.31 9.02
CA VAL A 323 16.28 -3.13 9.70
C VAL A 323 16.49 -3.21 11.22
N TYR A 324 16.36 -4.41 11.80
CA TYR A 324 16.68 -4.64 13.21
C TYR A 324 18.13 -4.27 13.55
N ASP A 325 19.11 -4.77 12.77
CA ASP A 325 20.53 -4.47 12.91
C ASP A 325 20.81 -2.96 12.72
N ALA A 326 20.17 -2.36 11.71
CA ALA A 326 20.25 -0.92 11.49
C ALA A 326 19.78 -0.12 12.73
N LEU A 327 18.70 -0.54 13.37
CA LEU A 327 18.14 0.14 14.54
C LEU A 327 18.88 -0.16 15.86
N GLN A 328 19.84 -1.10 15.87
CA GLN A 328 20.79 -1.25 16.97
C GLN A 328 21.91 -0.19 16.93
N ASP A 329 22.12 0.44 15.77
CA ASP A 329 23.05 1.56 15.63
C ASP A 329 22.39 2.86 16.13
N ARG A 330 22.99 3.48 17.15
CA ARG A 330 22.45 4.72 17.75
C ARG A 330 22.35 5.86 16.73
N SER A 331 23.29 5.94 15.78
CA SER A 331 23.27 7.00 14.76
C SER A 331 22.06 6.85 13.83
N ILE A 332 21.80 5.64 13.35
CA ILE A 332 20.63 5.33 12.50
C ILE A 332 19.34 5.54 13.29
N GLN A 333 19.29 5.07 14.54
CA GLN A 333 18.11 5.25 15.39
C GLN A 333 17.77 6.74 15.58
N ASP A 334 18.78 7.59 15.77
CA ASP A 334 18.59 9.03 15.92
C ASP A 334 18.13 9.69 14.61
N GLU A 335 18.63 9.26 13.46
CA GLU A 335 18.17 9.73 12.14
C GLU A 335 16.70 9.38 11.89
N VAL A 336 16.30 8.14 12.22
CA VAL A 336 14.90 7.70 12.15
C VAL A 336 14.03 8.56 13.06
N LYS A 337 14.42 8.75 14.32
CA LYS A 337 13.66 9.59 15.27
C LYS A 337 13.51 11.04 14.78
N LYS A 338 14.56 11.63 14.20
CA LYS A 338 14.50 12.99 13.65
C LYS A 338 13.57 13.07 12.45
N ALA A 339 13.61 12.11 11.52
CA ALA A 339 12.70 12.05 10.39
C ALA A 339 11.24 11.91 10.84
N LEU A 340 10.98 11.04 11.83
CA LEU A 340 9.65 10.86 12.43
C LEU A 340 9.17 12.08 13.22
N LYS A 341 10.09 12.86 13.79
CA LYS A 341 9.75 14.14 14.44
C LYS A 341 9.26 15.16 13.41
N ASN A 342 9.92 15.27 12.25
CA ASN A 342 9.45 16.16 11.18
C ASN A 342 8.03 15.77 10.73
N THR A 343 7.76 14.48 10.52
CA THR A 343 6.43 14.04 10.08
C THR A 343 5.37 14.09 11.17
N ALA A 344 5.72 13.84 12.43
CA ALA A 344 4.79 13.99 13.55
C ALA A 344 4.29 15.44 13.69
N GLU A 345 5.16 16.43 13.48
CA GLU A 345 4.75 17.84 13.46
C GLU A 345 3.73 18.12 12.34
N LEU A 346 3.98 17.60 11.13
CA LEU A 346 3.05 17.74 10.01
C LEU A 346 1.68 17.07 10.31
N ILE A 347 1.71 15.83 10.80
CA ILE A 347 0.51 15.03 11.08
C ILE A 347 -0.39 15.72 12.11
N THR A 348 0.19 16.18 13.22
CA THR A 348 -0.55 16.84 14.31
C THR A 348 -1.17 18.16 13.87
N GLN A 349 -0.41 18.99 13.13
CA GLN A 349 -0.91 20.26 12.61
C GLN A 349 -2.01 20.09 11.55
N LYS A 350 -1.82 19.14 10.62
CA LYS A 350 -2.75 18.95 9.49
C LYS A 350 -4.07 18.29 9.91
N HIS A 351 -4.00 17.29 10.79
CA HIS A 351 -5.16 16.45 11.12
C HIS A 351 -5.76 16.70 12.51
N GLY A 352 -5.19 17.63 13.29
CA GLY A 352 -5.66 17.94 14.65
C GLY A 352 -5.43 16.82 15.67
N ILE A 353 -4.56 15.85 15.34
CA ILE A 353 -4.23 14.71 16.20
C ILE A 353 -3.46 15.22 17.41
N ASP A 354 -3.81 14.71 18.59
CA ASP A 354 -3.13 15.08 19.81
C ASP A 354 -1.63 14.74 19.75
N GLN A 355 -0.78 15.67 20.21
CA GLN A 355 0.66 15.52 20.11
C GLN A 355 1.18 14.34 20.93
N LYS A 356 0.59 14.07 22.10
CA LYS A 356 0.98 12.94 22.94
C LYS A 356 0.55 11.64 22.27
N GLU A 357 -0.66 11.57 21.72
CA GLU A 357 -1.12 10.41 20.94
C GLU A 357 -0.20 10.10 19.75
N GLN A 358 0.20 11.12 18.99
CA GLN A 358 1.12 10.92 17.87
C GLN A 358 2.52 10.48 18.34
N ASN A 359 3.03 11.01 19.46
CA ASN A 359 4.31 10.60 20.01
C ASN A 359 4.28 9.14 20.49
N GLU A 360 3.21 8.72 21.17
CA GLU A 360 3.01 7.33 21.58
C GLU A 360 2.93 6.40 20.37
N TYR A 361 2.28 6.84 19.28
CA TYR A 361 2.26 6.10 18.01
C TYR A 361 3.67 5.98 17.42
N VAL A 362 4.44 7.07 17.33
CA VAL A 362 5.85 7.07 16.87
C VAL A 362 6.70 6.09 17.68
N GLU A 363 6.62 6.14 19.01
CA GLU A 363 7.36 5.20 19.88
C GLU A 363 6.97 3.76 19.64
N LYS A 364 5.67 3.48 19.50
CA LYS A 364 5.16 2.15 19.16
C LYS A 364 5.71 1.68 17.81
N ILE A 365 5.73 2.55 16.79
CA ILE A 365 6.28 2.20 15.47
C ILE A 365 7.77 1.90 15.57
N VAL A 366 8.56 2.74 16.22
CA VAL A 366 10.01 2.51 16.38
C VAL A 366 10.26 1.17 17.07
N ARG A 367 9.49 0.81 18.09
CA ARG A 367 9.57 -0.52 18.72
C ARG A 367 9.20 -1.65 17.76
N ARG A 368 8.12 -1.50 16.98
CA ARG A 368 7.67 -2.51 15.99
C ARG A 368 8.73 -2.83 14.96
N ILE A 369 9.32 -1.80 14.33
CA ILE A 369 10.36 -2.00 13.30
C ILE A 369 11.70 -2.43 13.91
N SER A 370 11.89 -2.28 15.23
CA SER A 370 13.04 -2.80 15.99
C SER A 370 12.80 -4.20 16.57
N ASN A 371 11.79 -4.94 16.12
CA ASN A 371 11.49 -6.27 16.64
C ASN A 371 12.50 -7.32 16.10
N PRO A 372 13.28 -8.00 16.97
CA PRO A 372 14.25 -9.01 16.54
C PRO A 372 13.62 -10.22 15.83
N HIS A 373 12.32 -10.47 16.03
CA HIS A 373 11.60 -11.56 15.37
C HIS A 373 11.12 -11.22 13.95
N LEU A 374 11.30 -9.98 13.51
CA LEU A 374 10.98 -9.47 12.19
C LEU A 374 12.28 -9.15 11.44
N GLU A 375 13.08 -10.18 11.17
CA GLU A 375 14.33 -10.05 10.38
C GLU A 375 14.01 -9.65 8.94
N ASP A 376 14.02 -8.35 8.69
CA ASP A 376 13.69 -7.76 7.41
C ASP A 376 14.94 -7.17 6.75
N ALA A 377 15.37 -7.73 5.62
CA ALA A 377 16.58 -7.28 4.93
C ALA A 377 16.44 -5.83 4.44
N VAL A 378 17.50 -5.02 4.63
CA VAL A 378 17.46 -3.60 4.27
C VAL A 378 17.24 -3.41 2.77
N GLU A 379 17.75 -4.30 1.93
CA GLU A 379 17.55 -4.30 0.49
C GLU A 379 16.09 -4.54 0.14
N ARG A 380 15.44 -5.52 0.80
CA ARG A 380 14.02 -5.83 0.58
C ARG A 380 13.15 -4.64 0.96
N VAL A 381 13.42 -4.04 2.12
CA VAL A 381 12.70 -2.86 2.59
C VAL A 381 13.02 -1.65 1.73
N GLY A 382 14.23 -1.55 1.17
CA GLY A 382 14.73 -0.47 0.30
C GLY A 382 14.19 -0.49 -1.13
N ARG A 383 13.70 -1.63 -1.63
CA ARG A 383 13.21 -1.79 -3.02
C ARG A 383 12.25 -0.71 -3.51
N ALA A 384 12.21 -0.50 -4.83
CA ALA A 384 11.36 0.50 -5.47
C ALA A 384 11.65 1.94 -5.02
N PRO A 385 12.92 2.42 -5.12
CA PRO A 385 13.30 3.75 -4.68
C PRO A 385 12.65 4.87 -5.50
N LEU A 386 12.41 4.68 -6.80
CA LEU A 386 11.75 5.68 -7.65
C LEU A 386 10.35 6.01 -7.11
N ARG A 387 9.55 4.98 -6.83
CA ARG A 387 8.23 5.19 -6.21
C ARG A 387 8.34 5.93 -4.88
N LYS A 388 9.26 5.52 -4.00
CA LYS A 388 9.39 6.06 -2.63
C LYS A 388 9.94 7.49 -2.57
N LEU A 389 10.70 7.90 -3.58
CA LEU A 389 11.19 9.27 -3.75
C LEU A 389 10.16 10.20 -4.41
N SER A 390 9.00 9.69 -4.85
CA SER A 390 7.99 10.51 -5.54
C SER A 390 7.26 11.51 -4.63
N ARG A 391 6.67 12.55 -5.24
CA ARG A 391 5.98 13.68 -4.57
C ARG A 391 4.87 13.27 -3.60
N LYS A 392 4.24 12.13 -3.85
CA LYS A 392 3.08 11.64 -3.09
C LYS A 392 3.45 10.59 -2.04
N GLU A 393 4.74 10.40 -1.80
CA GLU A 393 5.27 9.32 -0.98
C GLU A 393 6.03 9.82 0.26
N ARG A 394 6.56 8.85 1.00
CA ARG A 394 7.03 8.94 2.39
C ARG A 394 8.16 9.95 2.72
N PHE A 395 8.85 10.52 1.74
CA PHE A 395 9.93 11.50 1.98
C PHE A 395 9.62 12.87 1.38
N ILE A 396 9.49 12.95 0.06
CA ILE A 396 9.26 14.22 -0.63
C ILE A 396 7.86 14.78 -0.33
N GLY A 397 6.86 13.92 -0.18
CA GLY A 397 5.50 14.32 0.20
C GLY A 397 5.44 15.17 1.47
N PRO A 398 5.90 14.64 2.62
CA PRO A 398 5.89 15.39 3.87
C PRO A 398 6.91 16.54 3.86
N ALA A 399 8.08 16.37 3.27
CA ALA A 399 9.10 17.44 3.22
C ALA A 399 8.61 18.68 2.47
N ALA A 400 7.94 18.49 1.33
CA ALA A 400 7.37 19.60 0.57
C ALA A 400 6.24 20.30 1.33
N GLN A 401 5.37 19.56 2.04
CA GLN A 401 4.33 20.16 2.87
C GLN A 401 4.92 20.97 4.04
N LEU A 402 5.97 20.46 4.69
CA LEU A 402 6.68 21.17 5.74
C LEU A 402 7.36 22.45 5.21
N ALA A 403 8.01 22.37 4.05
CA ALA A 403 8.67 23.50 3.40
C ALA A 403 7.69 24.62 3.04
N GLU A 404 6.46 24.29 2.62
CA GLU A 404 5.42 25.30 2.37
C GLU A 404 5.11 26.16 3.59
N HIS A 405 5.25 25.59 4.78
CA HIS A 405 5.05 26.26 6.07
C HIS A 405 6.35 26.75 6.72
N GLY A 406 7.48 26.72 6.00
CA GLY A 406 8.79 27.13 6.53
C GLY A 406 9.29 26.25 7.68
N LYS A 407 8.84 24.99 7.76
CA LYS A 407 9.22 24.04 8.80
C LYS A 407 10.46 23.24 8.41
N ASP A 408 11.17 22.75 9.42
CA ASP A 408 12.33 21.88 9.21
C ASP A 408 11.91 20.54 8.60
N CYS A 409 12.66 20.13 7.57
CA CYS A 409 12.55 18.82 6.93
C CYS A 409 13.93 18.21 6.64
N SER A 410 14.98 18.70 7.30
CA SER A 410 16.37 18.30 7.07
C SER A 410 16.60 16.79 7.23
N ALA A 411 15.96 16.16 8.22
CA ALA A 411 16.09 14.72 8.42
C ALA A 411 15.39 13.89 7.34
N LEU A 412 14.28 14.38 6.78
CA LEU A 412 13.65 13.77 5.60
C LEU A 412 14.54 13.88 4.37
N MET A 413 15.26 15.00 4.21
CA MET A 413 16.25 15.15 3.12
C MET A 413 17.47 14.24 3.30
N GLY A 414 17.93 14.04 4.54
CA GLY A 414 18.96 13.04 4.84
C GLY A 414 18.53 11.61 4.45
N ALA A 415 17.30 11.24 4.78
CA ALA A 415 16.74 9.95 4.38
C ALA A 415 16.58 9.82 2.85
N ALA A 416 16.10 10.89 2.19
CA ALA A 416 15.98 10.94 0.74
C ALA A 416 17.34 10.83 0.04
N GLU A 417 18.39 11.47 0.58
CA GLU A 417 19.76 11.36 0.09
C GLU A 417 20.24 9.90 0.10
N MET A 418 20.03 9.19 1.21
CA MET A 418 20.37 7.76 1.31
C MET A 418 19.55 6.90 0.34
N ALA A 419 18.29 7.27 0.08
CA ALA A 419 17.45 6.62 -0.91
C ALA A 419 17.92 6.87 -2.35
N PHE A 420 18.41 8.08 -2.67
CA PHE A 420 19.03 8.38 -3.96
C PHE A 420 20.32 7.57 -4.18
N ARG A 421 21.06 7.23 -3.12
CA ARG A 421 22.24 6.35 -3.16
C ARG A 421 21.89 4.86 -3.30
N PHE A 422 20.63 4.48 -3.15
CA PHE A 422 20.16 3.10 -3.29
C PHE A 422 20.01 2.75 -4.78
N GLN A 423 21.14 2.50 -5.44
CA GLN A 423 21.25 2.29 -6.88
C GLN A 423 21.84 0.91 -7.18
N ASN A 424 21.46 0.33 -8.33
CA ASN A 424 22.00 -0.93 -8.85
C ASN A 424 21.96 -2.11 -7.86
N VAL A 425 20.91 -2.18 -7.03
CA VAL A 425 20.72 -3.27 -6.07
C VAL A 425 20.19 -4.50 -6.78
N GLU A 426 20.81 -5.65 -6.53
CA GLU A 426 20.46 -6.90 -7.20
C GLU A 426 18.97 -7.25 -7.02
N GLY A 427 18.29 -7.52 -8.13
CA GLY A 427 16.88 -7.89 -8.13
C GLY A 427 15.90 -6.73 -7.92
N ASP A 428 16.35 -5.47 -7.96
CA ASP A 428 15.47 -4.29 -7.94
C ASP A 428 15.63 -3.42 -9.21
N ALA A 429 14.71 -3.62 -10.16
CA ALA A 429 14.72 -2.89 -11.44
C ALA A 429 14.57 -1.37 -11.29
N GLU A 430 13.83 -0.88 -10.27
CA GLU A 430 13.71 0.56 -10.03
C GLU A 430 15.02 1.18 -9.53
N SER A 431 15.84 0.42 -8.78
CA SER A 431 17.15 0.92 -8.34
C SER A 431 18.15 1.01 -9.50
N ALA A 432 18.07 0.11 -10.48
CA ALA A 432 18.87 0.15 -11.70
C ALA A 432 18.43 1.32 -12.61
N GLU A 433 17.11 1.53 -12.74
CA GLU A 433 16.58 2.67 -13.49
C GLU A 433 16.91 4.00 -12.80
N LEU A 434 16.86 4.06 -11.47
CA LEU A 434 17.31 5.25 -10.72
C LEU A 434 18.79 5.56 -11.03
N ALA A 435 19.67 4.55 -11.04
CA ALA A 435 21.08 4.76 -11.37
C ALA A 435 21.26 5.41 -12.73
N LYS A 436 20.57 4.88 -13.75
CA LYS A 436 20.57 5.43 -15.10
C LYS A 436 20.06 6.86 -15.15
N ILE A 437 18.94 7.15 -14.47
CA ILE A 437 18.38 8.51 -14.42
C ILE A 437 19.38 9.48 -13.77
N MET A 438 20.05 9.06 -12.69
CA MET A 438 21.05 9.84 -11.98
C MET A 438 22.31 10.09 -12.81
N GLU A 439 22.71 9.16 -13.67
CA GLU A 439 23.91 9.29 -14.53
C GLU A 439 23.70 10.29 -15.67
N VAL A 440 22.55 10.22 -16.34
CA VAL A 440 22.35 10.91 -17.64
C VAL A 440 21.70 12.30 -17.53
N ASN A 441 21.11 12.65 -16.39
CA ASN A 441 20.32 13.88 -16.24
C ASN A 441 20.99 14.90 -15.32
N THR A 442 20.65 16.17 -15.52
CA THR A 442 21.00 17.24 -14.57
C THR A 442 20.27 17.03 -13.23
N PRO A 443 20.81 17.54 -12.11
CA PRO A 443 20.15 17.46 -10.81
C PRO A 443 18.69 17.94 -10.84
N GLU A 444 18.43 19.05 -11.53
CA GLU A 444 17.09 19.62 -11.68
C GLU A 444 16.13 18.69 -12.44
N ASP A 445 16.62 18.01 -13.47
CA ASP A 445 15.80 17.08 -14.25
C ASP A 445 15.53 15.78 -13.50
N VAL A 446 16.50 15.27 -12.72
CA VAL A 446 16.27 14.17 -11.78
C VAL A 446 15.16 14.53 -10.79
N VAL A 447 15.21 15.70 -10.18
CA VAL A 447 14.20 16.13 -9.20
C VAL A 447 12.80 16.23 -9.84
N LYS A 448 12.69 16.76 -11.06
CA LYS A 448 11.41 16.78 -11.79
C LYS A 448 10.91 15.38 -12.10
N GLN A 449 11.77 14.50 -12.61
CA GLN A 449 11.40 13.18 -13.10
C GLN A 449 11.10 12.20 -11.97
N VAL A 450 11.99 12.08 -10.98
CA VAL A 450 11.91 11.11 -9.89
C VAL A 450 10.97 11.62 -8.79
N CYS A 451 11.17 12.86 -8.36
CA CYS A 451 10.42 13.42 -7.25
C CYS A 451 9.10 14.05 -7.69
N GLY A 452 8.88 14.33 -8.98
CA GLY A 452 7.67 14.98 -9.47
C GLY A 452 7.51 16.43 -9.00
N LEU A 453 8.60 17.05 -8.52
CA LEU A 453 8.60 18.42 -8.02
C LEU A 453 8.74 19.42 -9.17
N GLN A 454 8.14 20.58 -9.00
CA GLN A 454 8.26 21.73 -9.91
C GLN A 454 9.24 22.76 -9.36
N PRO A 455 9.93 23.55 -10.21
CA PRO A 455 10.82 24.61 -9.75
C PRO A 455 10.19 25.65 -8.82
N SER A 456 8.85 25.78 -8.84
CA SER A 456 8.08 26.64 -7.96
C SER A 456 7.85 26.07 -6.56
N ASP A 457 8.05 24.76 -6.35
CA ASP A 457 7.90 24.14 -5.02
C ASP A 457 9.01 24.63 -4.10
N LYS A 458 8.68 25.07 -2.87
CA LYS A 458 9.70 25.64 -1.96
C LYS A 458 10.83 24.67 -1.60
N ILE A 459 10.56 23.37 -1.60
CA ILE A 459 11.56 22.33 -1.31
C ILE A 459 12.49 22.05 -2.50
N PHE A 460 12.12 22.45 -3.72
CA PHE A 460 12.83 22.09 -4.96
C PHE A 460 14.34 22.38 -4.89
N PRO A 461 14.81 23.58 -4.49
CA PRO A 461 16.24 23.86 -4.42
C PRO A 461 16.97 22.93 -3.45
N GLN A 462 16.35 22.58 -2.33
CA GLN A 462 16.95 21.70 -1.33
C GLN A 462 17.12 20.27 -1.84
N VAL A 463 16.13 19.74 -2.58
CA VAL A 463 16.25 18.40 -3.19
C VAL A 463 17.28 18.40 -4.31
N VAL A 464 17.38 19.48 -5.09
CA VAL A 464 18.44 19.63 -6.11
C VAL A 464 19.83 19.53 -5.49
N GLU A 465 20.06 20.19 -4.35
CA GLU A 465 21.34 20.09 -3.63
C GLU A 465 21.61 18.69 -3.08
N VAL A 466 20.57 17.94 -2.67
CA VAL A 466 20.70 16.52 -2.32
C VAL A 466 21.17 15.71 -3.53
N VAL A 467 20.51 15.86 -4.68
CA VAL A 467 20.87 15.12 -5.90
C VAL A 467 22.28 15.46 -6.37
N LYS A 468 22.68 16.74 -6.33
CA LYS A 468 24.06 17.18 -6.67
C LYS A 468 25.11 16.46 -5.84
N ARG A 469 24.92 16.36 -4.52
CA ARG A 469 25.84 15.64 -3.64
C ARG A 469 25.93 14.15 -3.98
N VAL A 470 24.79 13.53 -4.32
CA VAL A 470 24.81 12.11 -4.70
C VAL A 470 25.52 11.89 -6.04
N GLN A 471 25.31 12.76 -7.02
CA GLN A 471 25.99 12.66 -8.32
C GLN A 471 27.51 12.92 -8.21
N ALA A 472 27.93 13.86 -7.36
CA ALA A 472 29.35 14.16 -7.16
C ALA A 472 30.11 12.96 -6.58
N ASP A 473 29.56 12.29 -5.56
CA ASP A 473 30.19 11.12 -4.95
C ASP A 473 30.34 9.93 -5.92
N THR A 474 29.42 9.78 -6.89
CA THR A 474 29.52 8.74 -7.91
C THR A 474 30.69 9.01 -8.86
N GLN A 475 30.89 10.27 -9.26
CA GLN A 475 31.98 10.67 -10.15
C GLN A 475 33.36 10.48 -9.52
N GLU A 476 33.50 10.75 -8.22
CA GLU A 476 34.76 10.51 -7.49
C GLU A 476 35.10 9.03 -7.29
N SER A 477 34.13 8.12 -7.43
CA SER A 477 34.34 6.67 -7.29
C SER A 477 34.79 5.95 -8.58
N ASP A 478 34.64 6.62 -9.73
CA ASP A 478 35.02 6.12 -11.05
C ASP A 478 36.40 6.65 -11.53
N GLU A 479 36.97 7.65 -10.83
CA GLU A 479 38.35 8.13 -10.97
C GLU A 479 39.33 7.37 -10.05
#